data_AF-A0A9E5YUD8-F1
#
_entry.id   AF-A0A9E5YUD8-F1
#
_cell.length_a   1.000
_cell.length_b   1.000
_cell.length_c   1.000
_cell.angle_alpha   90.00
_cell.angle_beta   90.00
_cell.angle_gamma   90.00
#
_symmetry.space_group_name_H-M   'P 1'
#
loop_
_entity.id
_entity.type
_entity.pdbx_description
1 polymer ?
#
loop_
_entity_poly.entity_id
_entity_poly.type
_entity_poly.pdbx_seq_one_letter_code
_entity_poly.pdbx_strand_id
1 'polypeptide(L)'
;NAAYDRYCGTISQSTVVDTGACIDALSVLCNDTDKRHAMGEAGRTHARATYDWSIVIKAHQDVWEELDRRRSRAAMDARHTHRVPDISLHSDPFAMFGAYPTSVINDATELRLIDGVDLSLLDKRLSMTMNTFAMDRLLSRNNLAKVIAVLLERGMASVQDIVDLFDQATHAQVVLSIGWLAKMHLLRLSGSITAVLSPDQRNNAQKPARHAEQGASDEGALT
;
A
#
# COMPACT_ATOMS: atom_id res chain seq x y z
N ASN A 1 -14.78 -13.19 17.63
CA ASN A 1 -14.86 -12.17 16.56
C ASN A 1 -14.31 -10.80 16.91
N ALA A 2 -14.40 -10.30 18.16
CA ALA A 2 -13.87 -8.97 18.52
C ALA A 2 -12.37 -8.73 18.20
N ALA A 3 -11.55 -9.78 18.15
CA ALA A 3 -10.12 -9.66 17.81
C ALA A 3 -9.87 -9.32 16.33
N TYR A 4 -10.65 -9.89 15.41
CA TYR A 4 -10.50 -9.65 13.97
C TYR A 4 -11.03 -8.27 13.57
N ASP A 5 -12.18 -7.87 14.11
CA ASP A 5 -12.73 -6.53 13.85
C ASP A 5 -11.79 -5.44 14.37
N ARG A 6 -11.16 -5.67 15.53
CA ARG A 6 -10.15 -4.76 16.08
C ARG A 6 -8.86 -4.73 15.25
N TYR A 7 -8.47 -5.88 14.72
CA TYR A 7 -7.36 -6.01 13.79
C TYR A 7 -7.59 -5.20 12.52
N CYS A 8 -8.69 -5.43 11.80
CA CYS A 8 -9.04 -4.70 10.58
C CYS A 8 -9.28 -3.21 10.84
N GLY A 9 -9.97 -2.87 11.93
CA GLY A 9 -10.24 -1.49 12.28
C GLY A 9 -8.97 -0.69 12.57
N THR A 10 -7.95 -1.30 13.20
CA THR A 10 -6.64 -0.65 13.40
C THR A 10 -6.01 -0.23 12.07
N ILE A 11 -5.94 -1.16 11.10
CA ILE A 11 -5.36 -0.88 9.78
C ILE A 11 -6.11 0.25 9.11
N SER A 12 -7.44 0.16 9.12
CA SER A 12 -8.31 1.16 8.51
C SER A 12 -8.05 2.55 9.08
N GLN A 13 -7.79 2.69 10.39
CA GLN A 13 -7.47 3.99 11.01
C GLN A 13 -6.20 4.65 10.46
N SER A 14 -5.28 3.88 9.88
CA SER A 14 -4.04 4.36 9.24
C SER A 14 -4.06 4.29 7.71
N THR A 15 -5.17 3.86 7.10
CA THR A 15 -5.35 3.90 5.65
C THR A 15 -6.01 5.21 5.25
N VAL A 16 -5.38 5.91 4.31
CA VAL A 16 -5.79 7.25 3.87
C VAL A 16 -6.14 7.20 2.39
N VAL A 17 -7.21 7.88 2.01
CA VAL A 17 -7.56 8.15 0.62
C VAL A 17 -7.27 9.62 0.36
N ASP A 18 -6.57 9.94 -0.73
CA ASP A 18 -6.46 11.32 -1.19
C ASP A 18 -7.84 11.77 -1.70
N THR A 19 -8.55 12.50 -0.84
CA THR A 19 -9.90 13.00 -1.14
C THR A 19 -9.88 14.03 -2.26
N GLY A 20 -8.81 14.80 -2.42
CA GLY A 20 -8.67 15.77 -3.51
C GLY A 20 -8.56 15.06 -4.86
N ALA A 21 -7.61 14.12 -4.97
CA ALA A 21 -7.46 13.32 -6.18
C ALA A 21 -8.73 12.52 -6.52
N CYS A 22 -9.44 12.02 -5.50
CA CYS A 22 -10.72 11.34 -5.68
C CYS A 22 -11.80 12.28 -6.24
N ILE A 23 -11.93 13.49 -5.68
CA ILE A 23 -12.88 14.51 -6.16
C ILE A 23 -12.57 14.90 -7.61
N ASP A 24 -11.29 15.13 -7.93
CA ASP A 24 -10.87 15.50 -9.29
C ASP A 24 -11.20 14.38 -10.28
N ALA A 25 -10.83 13.14 -9.95
CA ALA A 25 -11.11 11.97 -10.79
C ALA A 25 -12.61 11.76 -11.00
N LEU A 26 -13.41 11.86 -9.93
CA LEU A 26 -14.87 11.74 -9.99
C LEU A 26 -15.48 12.89 -10.79
N SER A 27 -14.98 14.11 -10.64
CA SER A 27 -15.48 15.29 -11.37
C SER A 27 -15.24 15.13 -12.87
N VAL A 28 -14.07 14.64 -13.27
CA VAL A 28 -13.80 14.30 -14.68
C VAL A 28 -14.77 13.23 -15.16
N LEU A 29 -14.96 12.15 -14.40
CA LEU A 29 -15.83 11.05 -14.78
C LEU A 29 -17.31 11.47 -14.90
N CYS A 30 -17.80 12.31 -13.98
CA CYS A 30 -19.18 12.80 -14.00
C CYS A 30 -19.45 13.74 -15.18
N ASN A 31 -18.46 14.52 -15.61
CA ASN A 31 -18.63 15.51 -16.68
C ASN A 31 -18.28 14.98 -18.09
N ASP A 32 -17.59 13.84 -18.19
CA ASP A 32 -17.17 13.25 -19.46
C ASP A 32 -17.92 11.94 -19.75
N THR A 33 -18.91 12.02 -20.65
CA THR A 33 -19.74 10.86 -21.03
C THR A 33 -18.95 9.82 -21.81
N ASP A 34 -18.06 10.22 -22.72
CA ASP A 34 -17.28 9.30 -23.54
C ASP A 34 -16.30 8.50 -22.68
N LYS A 35 -15.68 9.16 -21.70
CA LYS A 35 -14.81 8.49 -20.73
C LYS A 35 -15.57 7.46 -19.88
N ARG A 36 -16.80 7.75 -19.46
CA ARG A 36 -17.64 6.76 -18.77
C ARG A 36 -17.90 5.53 -19.63
N HIS A 37 -18.24 5.73 -20.90
CA HIS A 37 -18.46 4.62 -21.83
C HIS A 37 -17.17 3.80 -22.04
N ALA A 38 -16.04 4.46 -22.30
CA ALA A 38 -14.76 3.79 -22.49
C ALA A 38 -14.35 2.98 -21.25
N MET A 39 -14.46 3.56 -20.05
CA MET A 39 -14.17 2.86 -18.80
C MET A 39 -15.15 1.70 -18.54
N GLY A 40 -16.43 1.86 -18.89
CA GLY A 40 -17.44 0.80 -18.78
C GLY A 40 -17.17 -0.39 -19.69
N GLU A 41 -16.78 -0.15 -20.94
CA GLU A 41 -16.40 -1.21 -21.88
C GLU A 41 -15.10 -1.92 -21.47
N ALA A 42 -14.11 -1.15 -20.99
CA ALA A 42 -12.88 -1.72 -20.44
C ALA A 42 -13.17 -2.62 -19.22
N GLY A 43 -14.03 -2.15 -18.29
CA GLY A 43 -14.46 -2.91 -17.13
C GLY A 43 -15.22 -4.19 -17.51
N ARG A 44 -16.12 -4.12 -18.50
CA ARG A 44 -16.84 -5.31 -19.00
C ARG A 44 -15.89 -6.31 -19.63
N THR A 45 -14.94 -5.83 -20.44
CA THR A 45 -13.93 -6.68 -21.09
C THR A 45 -13.07 -7.38 -20.05
N HIS A 46 -12.58 -6.63 -19.05
CA HIS A 46 -11.80 -7.20 -17.95
C HIS A 46 -12.61 -8.24 -17.15
N ALA A 47 -13.87 -7.93 -16.82
CA ALA A 47 -14.71 -8.85 -16.06
C ALA A 47 -14.94 -10.17 -16.79
N ARG A 48 -15.20 -10.13 -18.10
CA ARG A 48 -15.35 -11.34 -18.93
C ARG A 48 -14.04 -12.11 -19.06
N ALA A 49 -12.90 -11.41 -19.14
CA ALA A 49 -11.60 -12.03 -19.32
C ALA A 49 -10.95 -12.54 -18.03
N THR A 50 -11.47 -12.18 -16.85
CA THR A 50 -10.83 -12.53 -15.56
C THR A 50 -11.79 -13.17 -14.57
N TYR A 51 -13.07 -12.77 -14.56
CA TYR A 51 -14.06 -13.22 -13.59
C TYR A 51 -15.14 -14.12 -14.18
N ASP A 52 -15.02 -14.51 -15.45
CA ASP A 52 -15.85 -15.59 -15.99
C ASP A 52 -15.58 -16.89 -15.23
N TRP A 53 -16.64 -17.64 -14.93
CA TRP A 53 -16.54 -18.82 -14.09
C TRP A 53 -15.56 -19.87 -14.64
N SER A 54 -15.47 -20.00 -15.97
CA SER A 54 -14.52 -20.91 -16.62
C SER A 54 -13.06 -20.53 -16.38
N ILE A 55 -12.77 -19.24 -16.20
CA ILE A 55 -11.43 -18.72 -15.94
C ILE A 55 -11.09 -18.86 -14.46
N VAL A 56 -12.04 -18.50 -13.59
CA VAL A 56 -11.87 -18.59 -12.13
C VAL A 56 -11.63 -20.03 -11.67
N ILE A 57 -12.42 -20.99 -12.19
CA ILE A 57 -12.25 -22.40 -11.82
C ILE A 57 -10.90 -22.94 -12.28
N LYS A 58 -10.43 -22.54 -13.47
CA LYS A 58 -9.12 -22.93 -13.97
C LYS A 58 -8.00 -22.38 -13.08
N ALA A 59 -8.07 -21.11 -12.71
CA ALA A 59 -7.10 -20.52 -11.79
C ALA A 59 -7.05 -21.24 -10.43
N HIS A 60 -8.21 -21.70 -9.92
CA HIS A 60 -8.25 -22.51 -8.68
C HIS A 60 -7.61 -23.89 -8.89
N GLN A 61 -7.87 -24.55 -10.02
CA GLN A 61 -7.25 -25.82 -10.36
C GLN A 61 -5.71 -25.70 -10.45
N ASP A 62 -5.20 -24.65 -11.08
CA ASP A 62 -3.77 -24.37 -11.18
C ASP A 62 -3.13 -24.19 -9.78
N VAL A 63 -3.82 -23.48 -8.87
CA VAL A 63 -3.39 -23.33 -7.47
C VAL A 63 -3.38 -24.68 -6.74
N TRP A 64 -4.42 -25.50 -6.92
CA TRP A 64 -4.48 -26.81 -6.27
C TRP A 64 -3.38 -27.75 -6.75
N GLU A 65 -3.11 -27.77 -8.06
CA GLU A 65 -2.02 -28.55 -8.65
C GLU A 65 -0.65 -28.10 -8.11
N GLU A 66 -0.39 -26.79 -8.06
CA GLU A 66 0.83 -26.24 -7.49
C GLU A 66 0.99 -26.59 -6.01
N LEU A 67 -0.08 -26.50 -5.22
CA LEU A 67 -0.07 -26.87 -3.80
C LEU A 67 0.19 -28.36 -3.60
N ASP A 68 -0.36 -29.22 -4.48
CA ASP A 68 -0.14 -30.66 -4.42
C ASP A 68 1.32 -30.99 -4.76
N ARG A 69 1.85 -30.40 -5.83
CA ARG A 69 3.27 -30.51 -6.21
C ARG A 69 4.21 -30.09 -5.06
N ARG A 70 3.89 -29.00 -4.35
CA ARG A 70 4.68 -28.56 -3.18
C ARG A 70 4.63 -29.59 -2.05
N ARG A 71 3.45 -30.13 -1.74
CA ARG A 71 3.27 -31.15 -0.69
C ARG A 71 4.02 -32.44 -1.02
N SER A 72 3.95 -32.91 -2.26
CA SER A 72 4.68 -34.12 -2.69
C SER A 72 6.20 -33.91 -2.63
N ARG A 73 6.72 -32.74 -3.02
CA ARG A 73 8.16 -32.43 -2.90
C ARG A 73 8.62 -32.35 -1.43
N ALA A 74 7.81 -31.76 -0.55
CA ALA A 74 8.12 -31.70 0.88
C ALA A 74 8.10 -33.08 1.54
N ALA A 75 7.17 -33.96 1.15
CA ALA A 75 7.12 -35.34 1.64
C ALA A 75 8.34 -36.18 1.23
N MET A 76 9.00 -35.85 0.11
CA MET A 76 10.23 -36.50 -0.34
C MET A 76 11.48 -36.03 0.41
N ASP A 77 11.40 -34.93 1.17
CA ASP A 77 12.53 -34.32 1.89
C ASP A 77 12.33 -34.40 3.41
N ALA A 78 12.26 -35.64 3.93
CA ALA A 78 11.95 -35.99 5.32
C ALA A 78 12.99 -35.54 6.37
N ARG A 79 13.92 -34.62 6.03
CA ARG A 79 14.91 -34.03 6.95
C ARG A 79 14.62 -32.59 7.36
N HIS A 80 13.41 -32.10 7.13
CA HIS A 80 13.05 -30.77 7.59
C HIS A 80 12.76 -30.78 9.10
N THR A 81 13.77 -30.43 9.90
CA THR A 81 13.55 -29.84 11.22
C THR A 81 12.83 -28.51 11.01
N HIS A 82 11.51 -28.55 10.84
CA HIS A 82 10.71 -27.33 10.79
C HIS A 82 10.80 -26.69 12.18
N ARG A 83 11.70 -25.71 12.32
CA ARG A 83 11.48 -24.63 13.27
C ARG A 83 10.12 -24.08 12.88
N VAL A 84 9.11 -24.44 13.66
CA VAL A 84 7.76 -23.87 13.55
C VAL A 84 8.02 -22.36 13.51
N PRO A 85 7.75 -21.67 12.38
CA PRO A 85 7.80 -20.22 12.38
C PRO A 85 6.97 -19.79 13.58
N ASP A 86 7.39 -18.77 14.32
CA ASP A 86 6.55 -18.22 15.37
C ASP A 86 5.21 -17.82 14.71
N ILE A 87 4.22 -18.72 14.77
CA ILE A 87 2.90 -18.49 14.21
C ILE A 87 2.23 -17.61 15.24
N SER A 88 2.70 -16.37 15.33
CA SER A 88 1.87 -15.31 15.86
C SER A 88 0.53 -15.48 15.17
N LEU A 89 -0.52 -15.73 15.96
CA LEU A 89 -1.88 -16.01 15.50
C LEU A 89 -2.44 -14.93 14.57
N HIS A 90 -1.72 -13.82 14.41
CA HIS A 90 -1.99 -12.71 13.52
C HIS A 90 -0.69 -12.34 12.80
N SER A 91 -0.65 -12.52 11.47
CA SER A 91 0.39 -11.91 10.63
C SER A 91 0.27 -10.39 10.68
N ASP A 92 1.38 -9.68 10.55
CA ASP A 92 1.36 -8.22 10.42
C ASP A 92 0.47 -7.82 9.24
N PRO A 93 -0.61 -7.06 9.47
CA PRO A 93 -1.50 -6.66 8.40
C PRO A 93 -0.85 -5.74 7.37
N PHE A 94 0.10 -4.90 7.79
CA PHE A 94 0.76 -3.99 6.87
C PHE A 94 1.67 -4.74 5.90
N ALA A 95 2.24 -5.87 6.35
CA ALA A 95 2.92 -6.82 5.48
C ALA A 95 1.93 -7.58 4.57
N MET A 96 0.82 -8.09 5.12
CA MET A 96 -0.17 -8.85 4.36
C MET A 96 -0.83 -8.03 3.24
N PHE A 97 -1.13 -6.76 3.50
CA PHE A 97 -1.81 -5.86 2.57
C PHE A 97 -0.87 -4.83 1.92
N GLY A 98 0.45 -5.00 2.04
CA GLY A 98 1.45 -4.03 1.57
C GLY A 98 1.44 -3.77 0.06
N ALA A 99 0.84 -4.66 -0.73
CA ALA A 99 0.70 -4.51 -2.18
C ALA A 99 -0.55 -3.71 -2.62
N TYR A 100 -1.45 -3.36 -1.70
CA TYR A 100 -2.70 -2.66 -2.00
C TYR A 100 -2.57 -1.13 -2.16
N PRO A 101 -1.81 -0.39 -1.32
CA PRO A 101 -1.79 1.06 -1.41
C PRO A 101 -0.99 1.56 -2.62
N THR A 102 -1.45 2.64 -3.24
CA THR A 102 -0.72 3.33 -4.33
C THR A 102 0.60 3.95 -3.84
N SER A 103 0.66 4.32 -2.56
CA SER A 103 1.83 4.89 -1.90
C SER A 103 1.84 4.53 -0.42
N VAL A 104 3.02 4.40 0.17
CA VAL A 104 3.19 4.08 1.60
C VAL A 104 3.77 5.30 2.32
N ILE A 105 3.28 5.57 3.54
CA ILE A 105 3.86 6.59 4.42
C ILE A 105 5.23 6.08 4.89
N ASN A 106 6.27 6.81 4.53
CA ASN A 106 7.66 6.52 4.89
C ASN A 106 8.33 7.75 5.53
N ASP A 107 9.56 7.59 5.98
CA ASP A 107 10.33 8.61 6.70
C ASP A 107 10.49 9.93 5.92
N ALA A 108 10.54 9.84 4.59
CA ALA A 108 10.67 10.98 3.68
C ALA A 108 9.32 11.61 3.29
N THR A 109 8.19 11.06 3.75
CA THR A 109 6.87 11.63 3.45
C THR A 109 6.74 12.98 4.14
N GLU A 110 6.46 14.04 3.37
CA GLU A 110 6.27 15.38 3.88
C GLU A 110 4.83 15.57 4.38
N LEU A 111 4.74 16.32 5.47
CA LEU A 111 3.52 16.57 6.23
C LEU A 111 3.26 18.06 6.24
N ARG A 112 2.02 18.43 5.94
CA ARG A 112 1.51 19.81 6.05
C ARG A 112 0.14 19.79 6.71
N LEU A 113 -0.18 20.81 7.50
CA LEU A 113 -1.55 20.95 8.01
C LEU A 113 -2.49 21.38 6.89
N ILE A 114 -3.75 20.99 7.01
CA ILE A 114 -4.81 21.57 6.19
C ILE A 114 -5.09 23.00 6.70
N ASP A 115 -5.45 23.92 5.81
CA ASP A 115 -5.79 25.29 6.16
C ASP A 115 -6.91 25.35 7.21
N GLY A 116 -6.70 26.16 8.25
CA GLY A 116 -7.67 26.35 9.34
C GLY A 116 -7.68 25.23 10.39
N VAL A 117 -6.74 24.28 10.35
CA VAL A 117 -6.59 23.28 11.42
C VAL A 117 -6.00 23.91 12.67
N ASP A 118 -6.65 23.64 13.80
CA ASP A 118 -6.17 23.99 15.14
C ASP A 118 -6.39 22.82 16.12
N LEU A 119 -6.02 23.04 17.39
CA LEU A 119 -6.19 22.03 18.44
C LEU A 119 -7.66 21.75 18.77
N SER A 120 -8.57 22.70 18.53
CA SER A 120 -10.01 22.51 18.77
C SER A 120 -10.61 21.49 17.80
N LEU A 121 -10.13 21.48 16.55
CA LEU A 121 -10.56 20.52 15.55
C LEU A 121 -10.06 19.11 15.89
N LEU A 122 -8.83 18.97 16.40
CA LEU A 122 -8.33 17.69 16.94
C LEU A 122 -9.25 17.16 18.04
N ASP A 123 -9.61 18.01 19.01
CA ASP A 123 -10.50 17.63 20.11
C ASP A 123 -11.88 17.20 19.62
N LYS A 124 -12.42 17.90 18.61
CA LYS A 124 -13.67 17.53 17.97
C LYS A 124 -13.59 16.17 17.26
N ARG A 125 -12.45 15.81 16.67
CA ARG A 125 -12.27 14.48 16.06
C ARG A 125 -12.17 13.39 17.12
N LEU A 126 -11.48 13.66 18.22
CA LEU A 126 -11.32 12.71 19.33
C LEU A 126 -12.60 12.52 20.16
N SER A 127 -13.52 13.48 20.18
CA SER A 127 -14.79 13.33 20.89
C SER A 127 -15.79 12.39 20.20
N MET A 128 -15.56 12.08 18.92
CA MET A 128 -16.39 11.16 18.15
C MET A 128 -15.94 9.71 18.36
N THR A 129 -16.77 8.88 19.01
CA THR A 129 -16.46 7.47 19.31
C THR A 129 -16.06 6.66 18.08
N MET A 130 -16.62 6.96 16.90
CA MET A 130 -16.28 6.28 15.65
C MET A 130 -14.81 6.50 15.22
N ASN A 131 -14.18 7.58 15.68
CA ASN A 131 -12.79 7.92 15.34
C ASN A 131 -11.79 7.35 16.35
N THR A 132 -12.24 6.90 17.52
CA THR A 132 -11.37 6.50 18.63
C THR A 132 -11.19 4.99 18.81
N PHE A 133 -11.68 4.20 17.85
CA PHE A 133 -11.71 2.74 17.91
C PHE A 133 -10.35 2.05 18.12
N ALA A 134 -9.25 2.64 17.65
CA ALA A 134 -7.89 2.07 17.75
C ALA A 134 -6.88 3.02 18.44
N MET A 135 -7.36 3.90 19.33
CA MET A 135 -6.51 4.92 19.98
C MET A 135 -5.39 4.35 20.84
N ASP A 136 -5.49 3.10 21.30
CA ASP A 136 -4.44 2.44 22.09
C ASP A 136 -3.14 2.21 21.30
N ARG A 137 -3.19 2.31 19.97
CA ARG A 137 -2.04 2.17 19.07
C ARG A 137 -1.52 3.50 18.53
N LEU A 138 -2.19 4.60 18.85
CA LEU A 138 -1.83 5.94 18.40
C LEU A 138 -1.12 6.70 19.52
N LEU A 139 -0.54 7.83 19.16
CA LEU A 139 -0.01 8.80 20.09
C LEU A 139 -1.15 9.31 21.00
N SER A 140 -0.77 9.63 22.25
CA SER A 140 -1.70 10.27 23.18
C SER A 140 -2.18 11.61 22.63
N ARG A 141 -3.33 12.11 23.10
CA ARG A 141 -3.84 13.44 22.75
C ARG A 141 -2.77 14.53 22.85
N ASN A 142 -1.98 14.52 23.93
CA ASN A 142 -0.94 15.52 24.15
C ASN A 142 0.17 15.43 23.09
N ASN A 143 0.53 14.21 22.67
CA ASN A 143 1.53 14.02 21.62
C ASN A 143 0.98 14.35 20.23
N LEU A 144 -0.28 14.03 19.93
CA LEU A 144 -0.96 14.49 18.71
C LEU A 144 -1.00 16.02 18.63
N ALA A 145 -1.31 16.69 19.74
CA ALA A 145 -1.29 18.15 19.83
C ALA A 145 0.11 18.73 19.60
N LYS A 146 1.17 18.06 20.09
CA LYS A 146 2.56 18.44 19.79
C LYS A 146 2.89 18.35 18.30
N VAL A 147 2.45 17.29 17.61
CA VAL A 147 2.63 17.17 16.14
C VAL A 147 1.98 18.36 15.43
N ILE A 148 0.73 18.69 15.77
CA ILE A 148 0.02 19.84 15.18
C ILE A 148 0.76 21.14 15.50
N ALA A 149 1.19 21.36 16.75
CA ALA A 149 1.90 22.57 17.14
C ALA A 149 3.21 22.77 16.36
N VAL A 150 3.99 21.71 16.16
CA VAL A 150 5.22 21.78 15.37
C VAL A 150 4.94 22.09 13.91
N LEU A 151 3.89 21.50 13.33
CA LEU A 151 3.51 21.80 11.94
C LEU A 151 2.92 23.20 11.77
N LEU A 152 2.24 23.76 12.79
CA LEU A 152 1.81 25.16 12.79
C LEU A 152 3.00 26.12 12.79
N GLU A 153 4.06 25.79 13.52
CA GLU A 153 5.27 26.62 13.63
C GLU A 153 6.16 26.51 12.37
N ARG A 154 6.40 25.29 11.89
CA ARG A 154 7.33 25.02 10.78
C ARG A 154 6.68 25.10 9.39
N GLY A 155 5.35 24.98 9.32
CA GLY A 155 4.59 24.87 8.08
C GLY A 155 4.71 23.52 7.35
N MET A 156 5.89 22.89 7.40
CA MET A 156 6.15 21.57 6.82
C MET A 156 7.17 20.80 7.66
N ALA A 157 7.03 19.47 7.73
CA ALA A 157 8.02 18.57 8.31
C ALA A 157 7.93 17.19 7.64
N SER A 158 9.02 16.42 7.64
CA SER A 158 9.00 15.01 7.23
C SER A 158 8.47 14.10 8.34
N VAL A 159 8.09 12.87 8.02
CA VAL A 159 7.77 11.84 9.02
C VAL A 159 8.96 11.63 9.96
N GLN A 160 10.19 11.59 9.42
CA GLN A 160 11.41 11.46 10.23
C GLN A 160 11.52 12.59 11.26
N ASP A 161 11.32 13.84 10.84
CA ASP A 161 11.38 15.00 11.74
C ASP A 161 10.38 14.87 12.90
N ILE A 162 9.20 14.29 12.65
CA ILE A 162 8.18 14.07 13.68
C ILE A 162 8.53 12.89 14.59
N VAL A 163 9.11 11.82 14.04
CA VAL A 163 9.59 10.67 14.83
C VAL A 163 10.65 11.13 15.83
N ASP A 164 11.58 11.98 15.39
CA ASP A 164 12.68 12.51 16.21
C ASP A 164 12.22 13.43 17.36
N LEU A 165 10.94 13.83 17.39
CA LEU A 165 10.36 14.60 18.52
C LEU A 165 10.03 13.74 19.74
N PHE A 166 9.97 12.41 19.59
CA PHE A 166 9.43 11.53 20.61
C PHE A 166 10.40 10.42 21.02
N ASP A 167 11.05 10.57 22.18
CA ASP A 167 11.95 9.54 22.72
C ASP A 167 11.25 8.24 23.13
N GLN A 168 9.97 8.35 23.54
CA GLN A 168 9.22 7.26 24.18
C GLN A 168 8.19 6.61 23.25
N ALA A 169 7.94 7.19 22.08
CA ALA A 169 6.99 6.62 21.10
C ALA A 169 7.74 5.75 20.11
N THR A 170 7.16 4.61 19.75
CA THR A 170 7.75 3.81 18.67
C THR A 170 7.50 4.48 17.32
N HIS A 171 8.40 4.24 16.37
CA HIS A 171 8.26 4.70 15.00
C HIS A 171 6.88 4.35 14.40
N ALA A 172 6.46 3.10 14.57
CA ALA A 172 5.15 2.62 14.12
C ALA A 172 3.99 3.41 14.74
N GLN A 173 4.02 3.73 16.04
CA GLN A 173 2.98 4.54 16.68
C GLN A 173 2.90 5.95 16.08
N VAL A 174 4.03 6.56 15.77
CA VAL A 174 4.09 7.89 15.14
C VAL A 174 3.50 7.83 13.73
N VAL A 175 3.93 6.87 12.90
CA VAL A 175 3.44 6.70 11.51
C VAL A 175 1.94 6.41 11.48
N LEU A 176 1.44 5.52 12.35
CA LEU A 176 0.01 5.23 12.45
C LEU A 176 -0.79 6.47 12.86
N SER A 177 -0.24 7.29 13.75
CA SER A 177 -0.85 8.54 14.20
C SER A 177 -0.91 9.59 13.09
N ILE A 178 0.15 9.68 12.28
CA ILE A 178 0.18 10.53 11.09
C ILE A 178 -0.88 10.08 10.09
N GLY A 179 -0.99 8.77 9.82
CA GLY A 179 -2.03 8.19 8.98
C GLY A 179 -3.44 8.51 9.50
N TRP A 180 -3.66 8.43 10.82
CA TRP A 180 -4.93 8.80 11.44
C TRP A 180 -5.24 10.29 11.30
N LEU A 181 -4.29 11.18 11.58
CA LEU A 181 -4.47 12.63 11.41
C LEU A 181 -4.79 12.98 9.95
N ALA A 182 -4.16 12.30 8.98
CA ALA A 182 -4.45 12.46 7.56
C ALA A 182 -5.86 12.00 7.21
N LYS A 183 -6.25 10.81 7.69
CA LYS A 183 -7.60 10.25 7.52
C LYS A 183 -8.69 11.17 8.09
N MET A 184 -8.40 11.85 9.21
CA MET A 184 -9.30 12.81 9.85
C MET A 184 -9.29 14.19 9.19
N HIS A 185 -8.56 14.35 8.08
CA HIS A 185 -8.41 15.58 7.32
C HIS A 185 -7.80 16.73 8.14
N LEU A 186 -6.85 16.41 9.02
CA LEU A 186 -6.08 17.38 9.80
C LEU A 186 -4.72 17.69 9.16
N LEU A 187 -4.17 16.74 8.40
CA LEU A 187 -2.93 16.92 7.67
C LEU A 187 -3.03 16.37 6.25
N ARG A 188 -2.21 16.90 5.37
CA ARG A 188 -1.96 16.42 4.01
C ARG A 188 -0.59 15.76 3.96
N LEU A 189 -0.55 14.63 3.27
CA LEU A 189 0.66 13.89 2.96
C LEU A 189 1.13 14.29 1.56
N SER A 190 2.40 14.63 1.42
CA SER A 190 3.04 14.96 0.14
C SER A 190 4.35 14.18 0.09
N GLY A 191 4.53 13.25 -0.83
CA GLY A 191 5.72 12.40 -0.79
C GLY A 191 5.74 11.38 -1.91
N SER A 192 6.93 11.18 -2.47
CA SER A 192 7.23 10.56 -3.76
C SER A 192 6.31 9.41 -4.15
N ILE A 193 5.61 9.59 -5.26
CA ILE A 193 5.04 8.50 -6.04
C ILE A 193 6.23 7.61 -6.45
N THR A 194 6.56 6.60 -5.64
CA THR A 194 7.24 5.43 -6.20
C THR A 194 6.18 4.76 -7.05
N ALA A 195 6.14 5.14 -8.32
CA ALA A 195 5.33 4.53 -9.34
C ALA A 195 5.77 3.06 -9.48
N VAL A 196 5.26 2.19 -8.62
CA VAL A 196 5.25 0.76 -8.91
C VAL A 196 4.15 0.58 -9.93
N LEU A 197 4.56 0.64 -11.20
CA LEU A 197 4.17 -0.20 -12.33
C LEU A 197 4.52 0.55 -13.62
N SER A 198 5.75 0.38 -14.12
CA SER A 198 6.00 0.60 -15.56
C SER A 198 5.46 -0.61 -16.33
N PRO A 199 4.57 -0.43 -17.32
CA PRO A 199 4.03 -1.51 -18.16
C PRO A 199 5.07 -2.21 -19.05
N ASP A 200 6.32 -1.74 -19.09
CA ASP A 200 7.26 -2.04 -20.17
C ASP A 200 8.14 -3.30 -19.94
N GLN A 201 7.99 -3.99 -18.80
CA GLN A 201 8.80 -5.18 -18.47
C GLN A 201 8.09 -6.52 -18.73
N ARG A 202 6.83 -6.52 -19.21
CA ARG A 202 6.10 -7.78 -19.50
C ARG A 202 6.29 -8.32 -20.92
N ASN A 203 6.86 -7.55 -21.85
CA ASN A 203 6.82 -7.90 -23.27
C ASN A 203 8.16 -8.30 -23.91
N ASN A 204 9.27 -8.35 -23.15
CA ASN A 204 10.59 -8.65 -23.73
C ASN A 204 11.10 -10.10 -23.49
N ALA A 205 10.24 -11.02 -23.06
CA ALA A 205 10.59 -12.43 -22.88
C ALA A 205 10.02 -13.36 -23.97
N GLN A 206 9.30 -12.84 -24.98
CA GLN A 206 8.62 -13.69 -25.95
C GLN A 206 8.68 -13.16 -27.40
N LYS A 207 9.85 -13.28 -28.05
CA LYS A 207 9.89 -13.52 -29.51
C LYS A 207 11.17 -14.28 -29.91
N PRO A 208 11.10 -15.17 -30.91
CA PRO A 208 12.12 -16.20 -31.15
C PRO A 208 13.26 -15.65 -31.99
N ALA A 209 14.48 -16.10 -31.69
CA ALA A 209 15.64 -15.89 -32.54
C ALA A 209 15.45 -16.66 -33.86
N ARG A 210 15.33 -15.93 -34.98
CA ARG A 210 15.71 -16.42 -36.31
C ARG A 210 16.48 -15.34 -37.07
N HIS A 211 17.74 -15.66 -37.30
CA HIS A 211 18.63 -15.37 -38.44
C HIS A 211 18.72 -13.96 -39.04
N ALA A 212 19.94 -13.42 -39.07
CA ALA A 212 20.77 -13.17 -40.26
C ALA A 212 22.05 -12.43 -39.80
N GLU A 213 23.23 -13.04 -39.97
CA GLU A 213 24.18 -12.80 -41.07
C GLU A 213 25.17 -11.64 -40.82
N GLN A 214 26.45 -11.95 -41.13
CA GLN A 214 27.57 -11.05 -41.47
C GLN A 214 28.10 -10.18 -40.32
N GLY A 215 29.41 -10.05 -40.06
CA GLY A 215 30.63 -10.44 -40.76
C GLY A 215 31.75 -9.53 -40.22
N ALA A 216 32.90 -10.09 -39.84
CA ALA A 216 34.20 -9.43 -39.64
C ALA A 216 35.19 -10.56 -39.33
N SER A 217 36.06 -10.99 -40.24
CA SER A 217 37.29 -10.32 -40.69
C SER A 217 38.24 -9.97 -39.55
N ASP A 218 39.26 -10.84 -39.45
CA ASP A 218 40.69 -10.54 -39.39
C ASP A 218 41.44 -10.45 -38.04
N GLU A 219 42.68 -10.95 -38.13
CA GLU A 219 43.82 -10.97 -37.18
C GLU A 219 43.73 -11.96 -35.99
N GLY A 220 44.70 -12.84 -35.70
CA GLY A 220 46.03 -13.09 -36.27
C GLY A 220 46.79 -14.08 -35.36
N ALA A 221 47.52 -15.01 -36.00
CA ALA A 221 48.75 -15.69 -35.59
C ALA A 221 48.95 -16.20 -34.13
N LEU A 222 49.20 -17.51 -33.96
CA LEU A 222 50.54 -18.07 -33.70
C LEU A 222 50.48 -19.57 -33.33
N THR A 223 51.26 -20.35 -34.10
CA THR A 223 51.79 -21.73 -33.88
C THR A 223 50.83 -22.90 -33.79
#